data_AF-A0A535PNF6-F1
#
_entry.id   AF-A0A535PNF6-F1
#
_cell.length_a   1.000
_cell.length_b   1.000
_cell.length_c   1.000
_cell.angle_alpha   90.00
_cell.angle_beta   90.00
_cell.angle_gamma   90.00
#
_symmetry.space_group_name_H-M   'P 1'
#
loop_
_entity.id
_entity.type
_entity.pdbx_description
1 polymer ?
#
loop_
_entity_poly.entity_id
_entity_poly.type
_entity_poly.pdbx_seq_one_letter_code
_entity_poly.pdbx_strand_id
1 'polypeptide(L)' 'TARQLLDAVRRIAIEVPVVGIDVVEVSPPYDSAEITAFLANRVVLELLSGIAYRRLGGTWASIPPTLLEGRGPTTT' A
#
# COMPACT_ATOMS: atom_id res chain seq x y z
N THR A 1 10.96 -1.89 -4.49
CA THR A 1 10.72 -0.82 -3.53
C THR A 1 9.26 -0.37 -3.51
N ALA A 2 8.68 0.18 -4.59
CA ALA A 2 7.28 0.64 -4.60
C ALA A 2 6.24 -0.44 -4.20
N ARG A 3 6.44 -1.71 -4.61
CA ARG A 3 5.54 -2.81 -4.22
C ARG A 3 5.52 -3.10 -2.72
N GLN A 4 6.65 -2.99 -2.03
CA GLN A 4 6.72 -3.20 -0.57
C GLN A 4 5.98 -2.08 0.17
N LEU A 5 6.09 -0.85 -0.34
CA LEU A 5 5.33 0.29 0.18
C LEU A 5 3.82 0.05 0.06
N LEU A 6 3.34 -0.32 -1.13
CA LEU A 6 1.91 -0.58 -1.35
C LEU A 6 1.38 -1.72 -0.48
N ASP A 7 2.18 -2.78 -0.31
CA ASP A 7 1.82 -3.92 0.55
C ASP A 7 1.67 -3.51 2.02
N ALA A 8 2.62 -2.72 2.52
CA ALA A 8 2.57 -2.18 3.88
C ALA A 8 1.37 -1.25 4.09
N VAL A 9 1.10 -0.34 3.13
CA VAL A 9 -0.05 0.58 3.19
C VAL A 9 -1.37 -0.19 3.23
N ARG A 10 -1.52 -1.19 2.36
CA ARG A 10 -2.72 -2.04 2.31
C ARG A 10 -2.91 -2.82 3.61
N ARG A 11 -1.83 -3.38 4.16
CA ARG A 11 -1.88 -4.09 5.45
C ARG A 11 -2.33 -3.18 6.59
N ILE A 12 -1.74 -1.98 6.70
CA ILE A 12 -2.11 -0.99 7.72
C ILE A 12 -3.60 -0.62 7.60
N ALA A 13 -4.09 -0.39 6.39
CA ALA A 13 -5.49 -0.03 6.13
C ALA A 13 -6.49 -1.14 6.54
N ILE A 14 -6.05 -2.39 6.56
CA ILE A 14 -6.89 -3.55 6.91
C ILE A 14 -6.82 -3.87 8.41
N GLU A 15 -5.63 -3.82 9.00
CA GLU A 15 -5.42 -4.21 10.40
C GLU A 15 -5.83 -3.10 11.38
N VAL A 16 -5.72 -1.83 10.99
CA VAL A 16 -5.91 -0.68 11.88
C VAL A 16 -7.14 0.13 11.46
N PRO A 17 -7.96 0.66 12.41
CA PRO A 17 -9.01 1.63 12.10
C PRO A 17 -8.41 2.99 11.74
N VAL A 18 -7.94 3.14 10.50
CA VAL A 18 -7.36 4.40 9.97
C VAL A 18 -8.41 5.52 10.02
N VAL A 19 -8.06 6.62 10.67
CA VAL A 19 -8.93 7.82 10.81
C VAL A 19 -8.62 8.91 9.77
N GLY A 20 -7.47 8.85 9.12
CA GLY A 20 -7.03 9.79 8.10
C GLY A 20 -5.68 9.40 7.51
N ILE A 21 -5.37 9.95 6.34
CA ILE A 21 -4.08 9.85 5.65
C ILE A 21 -3.69 11.24 5.11
N ASP A 22 -2.40 11.53 5.11
CA ASP A 22 -1.82 12.66 4.40
C ASP A 22 -0.68 12.15 3.50
N VAL A 23 -0.66 12.61 2.24
CA VAL A 23 0.36 12.22 1.25
C VAL A 23 1.16 13.47 0.89
N VAL A 24 2.29 13.63 1.57
CA VAL A 24 3.18 14.79 1.43
C VAL A 24 4.28 14.52 0.41
N GLU A 25 4.99 15.60 0.03
CA GLU A 25 6.15 15.55 -0.87
C GLU A 25 5.85 15.04 -2.30
N VAL A 26 4.59 15.10 -2.73
CA VAL A 26 4.22 14.86 -4.13
C VAL A 26 4.45 16.15 -4.90
N SER A 27 5.47 16.18 -5.76
CA SER A 27 5.79 17.36 -6.55
C SER A 27 5.76 17.06 -8.06
N PRO A 28 4.56 17.12 -8.69
CA PRO A 28 4.40 16.92 -10.13
C PRO A 28 5.32 17.80 -11.00
N PRO A 29 5.63 19.07 -10.67
CA PRO A 29 6.48 19.93 -11.50
C PRO A 29 7.96 19.49 -11.60
N TYR A 30 8.44 18.68 -10.65
CA TYR A 30 9.85 18.22 -10.58
C TYR A 30 10.01 16.74 -10.94
N ASP A 31 8.94 16.09 -11.39
CA ASP A 31 8.90 14.66 -11.64
C ASP A 31 8.97 14.36 -13.15
N SER A 32 10.19 14.29 -13.68
CA SER A 32 10.49 14.15 -15.12
C SER A 32 9.97 12.85 -15.78
N ALA A 33 9.18 12.03 -15.08
CA ALA A 33 8.55 10.83 -15.61
C ALA A 33 7.15 10.53 -14.99
N GLU A 34 6.53 11.47 -14.28
CA GLU A 34 5.23 11.32 -13.58
C GLU A 34 5.17 10.18 -12.53
N ILE A 35 6.32 9.60 -12.14
CA ILE A 35 6.40 8.38 -11.33
C ILE A 35 5.89 8.60 -9.90
N THR A 36 6.22 9.75 -9.30
CA THR A 36 5.80 10.11 -7.94
C THR A 36 4.31 10.39 -7.87
N ALA A 37 3.74 11.06 -8.87
CA ALA A 37 2.30 11.30 -8.96
C ALA A 37 1.52 9.99 -9.14
N PHE A 38 1.96 9.10 -10.02
CA PHE A 38 1.35 7.79 -10.20
C PHE A 38 1.49 6.89 -8.97
N LEU A 39 2.64 6.92 -8.29
CA LEU A 39 2.83 6.17 -7.06
C LEU A 39 1.93 6.69 -5.93
N ALA A 40 1.83 8.01 -5.77
CA ALA A 40 0.94 8.63 -4.79
C ALA A 40 -0.53 8.25 -5.03
N ASN A 41 -0.99 8.28 -6.29
CA ASN A 41 -2.33 7.81 -6.66
C ASN A 41 -2.53 6.35 -6.25
N ARG A 42 -1.56 5.47 -6.53
CA ARG A 42 -1.63 4.06 -6.12
C ARG A 42 -1.68 3.88 -4.61
N VAL A 43 -0.91 4.66 -3.84
CA VAL A 43 -0.96 4.62 -2.37
C VAL A 43 -2.35 4.95 -1.86
N VAL A 44 -2.98 6.02 -2.38
CA VAL A 44 -4.34 6.42 -2.00
C VAL A 44 -5.35 5.32 -2.32
N LEU A 45 -5.29 4.73 -3.52
CA LEU A 45 -6.20 3.66 -3.93
C LEU A 45 -6.04 2.40 -3.08
N GLU A 46 -4.82 1.98 -2.75
CA GLU A 46 -4.58 0.81 -1.89
C GLU A 46 -5.11 1.03 -0.47
N LEU A 47 -4.93 2.23 0.08
CA LEU A 47 -5.45 2.56 1.40
C LEU A 47 -6.98 2.54 1.42
N LEU A 48 -7.64 3.22 0.47
CA LEU A 48 -9.10 3.23 0.38
C LEU A 48 -9.67 1.81 0.18
N SER A 49 -9.01 1.01 -0.65
CA SER A 49 -9.39 -0.39 -0.87
C SER A 49 -9.25 -1.23 0.39
N GLY A 50 -8.16 -1.06 1.15
CA GLY A 50 -7.96 -1.74 2.43
C GLY A 50 -9.00 -1.35 3.49
N ILE A 51 -9.32 -0.06 3.61
CA ILE A 51 -10.36 0.43 4.52
C ILE A 51 -11.72 -0.15 4.14
N ALA A 52 -12.07 -0.14 2.85
CA ALA A 52 -13.33 -0.71 2.36
C ALA A 52 -13.40 -2.23 2.64
N TYR A 53 -12.32 -2.96 2.38
CA TYR A 53 -12.23 -4.39 2.64
C TYR A 53 -12.40 -4.73 4.12
N ARG A 54 -11.75 -3.97 5.02
CA ARG A 54 -11.94 -4.09 6.47
C ARG A 54 -13.40 -3.84 6.89
N ARG A 55 -14.04 -2.80 6.33
CA ARG A 55 -15.46 -2.49 6.60
C ARG A 55 -16.41 -3.61 6.19
N LEU A 56 -16.04 -4.39 5.17
CA LEU A 56 -16.77 -5.58 4.74
C LEU A 56 -16.46 -6.83 5.58
N GLY A 57 -15.66 -6.72 6.65
CA GLY A 57 -15.26 -7.83 7.53
C GLY A 57 -14.06 -8.63 7.04
N GLY A 58 -13.37 -8.16 5.99
CA GLY A 58 -12.15 -8.77 5.50
C GLY A 58 -10.98 -8.59 6.47
N THR A 59 -10.10 -9.59 6.53
CA THR A 59 -8.90 -9.57 7.38
C THR A 59 -7.64 -9.74 6.54
N TRP A 60 -6.48 -9.33 7.05
CA TRP A 60 -5.23 -9.51 6.31
C TRP A 60 -4.95 -10.99 5.99
N ALA A 61 -5.24 -11.89 6.94
CA ALA A 61 -5.05 -13.32 6.78
C ALA A 61 -5.95 -13.97 5.70
N SER A 62 -7.06 -13.31 5.31
CA SER A 62 -7.94 -13.81 4.24
C SER A 62 -7.52 -13.33 2.85
N ILE A 63 -6.48 -12.51 2.73
CA ILE A 63 -5.92 -12.10 1.44
C ILE A 63 -4.86 -13.12 1.02
N PRO A 64 -4.90 -13.61 -0.23
CA PRO A 64 -3.86 -14.49 -0.74
C PRO A 64 -2.46 -13.89 -0.51
N PRO A 65 -1.45 -14.73 -0.25
CA PRO A 65 -0.06 -14.34 -0.09
C PRO A 65 0.37 -13.21 -1.01
N THR A 66 1.00 -12.19 -0.43
CA THR A 66 1.49 -11.06 -1.23
C THR A 66 2.62 -11.54 -2.13
N LEU A 67 2.91 -10.83 -3.21
CA LEU A 67 3.87 -11.27 -4.24
C LEU A 67 5.31 -11.53 -3.72
N LEU A 68 5.63 -11.20 -2.47
CA LEU A 68 6.94 -11.40 -1.84
C LEU A 68 6.95 -12.48 -0.75
N GLU A 69 5.84 -13.15 -0.49
CA GLU A 69 5.84 -14.30 0.42
C GLU A 69 6.79 -15.38 -0.14
N GLY A 70 7.84 -15.70 0.61
CA GLY A 70 8.92 -16.60 0.19
C GLY A 70 10.15 -15.94 -0.49
N ARG A 71 10.19 -14.61 -0.65
CA ARG A 71 11.41 -13.87 -1.08
C ARG A 71 12.08 -13.14 0.09
N GLY A 72 12.59 -13.89 1.06
CA GLY A 72 13.64 -13.43 1.98
C GLY A 72 15.01 -13.89 1.48
N PRO A 73 16.14 -13.31 1.94
CA PRO A 73 17.44 -13.90 1.67
C PRO A 73 17.46 -15.31 2.25
N THR A 74 17.59 -16.33 1.39
CA THR A 74 17.85 -17.70 1.81
C THR A 74 19.14 -17.67 2.61
N THR A 75 19.03 -17.77 3.92
CA THR A 75 20.21 -17.93 4.78
C THR A 75 20.66 -19.38 4.61
N THR A 76 21.53 -19.59 3.62
CA THR A 76 22.35 -20.78 3.48
C THR A 76 23.77 -20.44 3.94
#